data_AF-A0A7D5E2B6-F1
#
_entry.id   AF-A0A7D5E2B6-F1
#
_cell.length_a   1.000
_cell.length_b   1.000
_cell.length_c   1.000
_cell.angle_alpha   90.00
_cell.angle_beta   90.00
_cell.angle_gamma   90.00
#
_symmetry.space_group_name_H-M   'P 1'
#
loop_
_entity.id
_entity.type
_entity.pdbx_description
1 polymer ?
#
loop_
_entity_poly.entity_id
_entity_poly.type
_entity_poly.pdbx_seq_one_letter_code
_entity_poly.pdbx_strand_id
1 'polypeptide(L)' 'MENVQLTAISPKSWQLLRVAADYTQRAVEREVDGLVQAHISMLEGGNRSLSEPRRRLLFDLYTAELTHTQVRAIVENF' A
#
# COMPACT_ATOMS: atom_id res chain seq x y z
N MET A 1 3.17 15.81 -4.14
CA MET A 1 1.98 15.04 -3.74
C MET A 1 1.63 15.44 -2.32
N GLU A 2 0.35 15.63 -2.04
CA GLU A 2 -0.19 15.94 -0.71
C GLU A 2 0.40 14.99 0.34
N ASN A 3 0.66 15.49 1.55
CA ASN A 3 1.34 14.73 2.61
C ASN A 3 0.37 13.69 3.19
N VAL A 4 0.13 12.60 2.44
CA VAL A 4 -0.75 11.50 2.85
C VAL A 4 -0.19 10.89 4.12
N GLN A 5 -1.02 10.93 5.18
CA GLN A 5 -0.73 10.31 6.47
C GLN A 5 -0.83 8.80 6.33
N LEU A 6 0.29 8.14 6.03
CA LEU A 6 0.34 6.69 5.76
C LEU A 6 -0.09 5.84 6.97
N THR A 7 -0.03 6.40 8.16
CA THR A 7 -0.52 5.79 9.40
C THR A 7 -2.04 5.74 9.48
N ALA A 8 -2.75 6.60 8.76
CA ALA A 8 -4.20 6.67 8.70
C ALA A 8 -4.81 5.78 7.60
N ILE A 9 -3.99 5.29 6.66
CA ILE A 9 -4.47 4.39 5.60
C ILE A 9 -4.87 3.05 6.23
N SER A 10 -6.14 2.68 6.04
CA SER A 10 -6.69 1.44 6.58
C SER A 10 -6.06 0.20 5.92
N PRO A 11 -6.06 -0.97 6.60
CA PRO A 11 -5.63 -2.23 5.99
C PRO A 11 -6.35 -2.54 4.67
N LYS A 12 -7.65 -2.18 4.59
CA LYS A 12 -8.45 -2.38 3.38
C LYS A 12 -7.99 -1.47 2.24
N SER A 13 -7.72 -0.20 2.54
CA SER A 13 -7.17 0.74 1.57
C SER A 13 -5.82 0.28 1.01
N TRP A 14 -4.92 -0.28 1.85
CA TRP A 14 -3.68 -0.87 1.36
C TRP A 14 -3.89 -2.01 0.37
N GLN A 15 -4.83 -2.92 0.67
CA GLN A 15 -5.19 -4.01 -0.22
C GLN A 15 -5.73 -3.48 -1.56
N LEU A 16 -6.62 -2.49 -1.51
CA LEU A 16 -7.25 -1.92 -2.71
C LEU A 16 -6.25 -1.16 -3.57
N LEU A 17 -5.33 -0.38 -2.99
CA LEU A 17 -4.24 0.27 -3.71
C LEU A 17 -3.38 -0.76 -4.44
N ARG A 18 -2.97 -1.84 -3.76
CA ARG A 18 -2.17 -2.91 -4.37
C ARG A 18 -2.90 -3.57 -5.56
N VAL A 19 -4.17 -3.90 -5.39
CA VAL A 19 -4.97 -4.55 -6.43
C VAL A 19 -5.25 -3.60 -7.60
N ALA A 20 -5.52 -2.32 -7.33
CA ALA A 20 -5.71 -1.32 -8.37
C ALA A 20 -4.45 -1.10 -9.21
N ALA A 21 -3.27 -1.26 -8.60
CA ALA A 21 -1.97 -1.23 -9.25
C ALA A 21 -1.57 -2.57 -9.90
N ASP A 22 -2.48 -3.55 -9.97
CA ASP A 22 -2.27 -4.88 -10.55
C ASP A 22 -1.14 -5.72 -9.93
N TYR A 23 -0.82 -5.47 -8.65
CA TYR A 23 0.16 -6.27 -7.92
C TYR A 23 -0.49 -7.42 -7.16
N THR A 24 0.07 -8.63 -7.29
CA THR A 24 -0.13 -9.68 -6.29
C THR A 24 0.80 -9.45 -5.10
N GLN A 25 0.49 -9.99 -3.92
CA GLN A 25 1.39 -9.83 -2.75
C GLN A 25 2.80 -10.41 -3.00
N ARG A 26 2.91 -11.47 -3.83
CA ARG A 26 4.20 -12.05 -4.25
C ARG A 26 4.95 -11.17 -5.25
N ALA A 27 4.24 -10.48 -6.14
CA ALA A 27 4.88 -9.57 -7.09
C ALA A 27 5.60 -8.43 -6.36
N VAL A 28 5.04 -7.93 -5.24
CA VAL A 28 5.65 -6.88 -4.42
C VAL A 28 7.04 -7.25 -3.90
N GLU A 29 7.29 -8.54 -3.60
CA GLU A 29 8.60 -9.01 -3.12
C GLU A 29 9.72 -8.76 -4.13
N ARG A 30 9.38 -8.70 -5.43
CA ARG A 30 10.34 -8.48 -6.52
C ARG A 30 10.64 -7.00 -6.74
N GLU A 31 9.73 -6.12 -6.32
CA GLU A 31 9.83 -4.68 -6.52
C GLU A 31 10.40 -3.96 -5.29
N VAL A 32 10.24 -4.52 -4.08
CA VAL A 32 10.65 -3.88 -2.84
C VAL A 32 11.52 -4.81 -2.00
N ASP A 33 12.83 -4.56 -2.04
CA ASP A 33 13.82 -5.30 -1.28
C ASP A 33 13.51 -5.33 0.22
N GLY A 34 13.61 -6.52 0.80
CA GLY A 34 13.36 -6.74 2.22
C GLY A 34 11.88 -6.74 2.63
N LEU A 35 10.95 -6.64 1.68
CA LEU A 35 9.55 -6.98 1.89
C LEU A 35 9.25 -8.38 1.36
N VAL A 36 8.49 -9.14 2.15
CA VAL A 36 7.99 -10.47 1.80
C VAL A 36 6.47 -10.47 1.89
N GLN A 37 5.82 -11.44 1.29
CA GLN A 37 4.38 -11.61 1.20
C GLN A 37 3.72 -11.63 2.58
N ALA A 38 4.39 -12.18 3.59
CA ALA A 38 3.94 -12.14 4.98
C ALA A 38 3.83 -10.71 5.54
N HIS A 39 4.75 -9.81 5.17
CA HIS A 39 4.66 -8.40 5.57
C HIS A 39 3.43 -7.72 4.96
N ILE A 40 3.15 -7.99 3.69
CA ILE A 40 1.97 -7.44 3.00
C ILE A 40 0.68 -8.00 3.60
N SER A 41 0.63 -9.31 3.87
CA SER A 41 -0.50 -9.94 4.55
C SER A 41 -0.79 -9.33 5.92
N MET A 42 0.25 -9.05 6.71
CA MET A 42 0.07 -8.41 8.02
C MET A 42 -0.42 -6.97 7.92
N LEU A 43 0.07 -6.21 6.93
CA LEU A 43 -0.39 -4.85 6.66
C LEU A 43 -1.87 -4.82 6.28
N GLU A 44 -2.26 -5.67 5.33
CA GLU A 44 -3.64 -5.76 4.80
C GLU A 44 -4.62 -6.42 5.78
N GLY A 45 -4.10 -7.24 6.70
CA GLY A 45 -4.87 -7.87 7.77
C GLY A 45 -4.96 -7.04 9.06
N GLY A 46 -4.25 -5.92 9.16
CA GLY A 46 -4.27 -5.04 10.35
C GLY A 46 -3.55 -5.60 11.59
N ASN A 47 -2.81 -6.70 11.47
CA ASN A 47 -2.22 -7.40 12.62
C ASN A 47 -0.86 -6.84 13.07
N ARG A 48 -0.09 -6.20 12.19
CA ARG A 48 1.20 -5.59 12.53
C ARG A 48 1.53 -4.43 11.59
N SER A 49 1.94 -3.30 12.16
CA SER A 49 2.33 -2.13 11.36
C SER A 49 3.74 -2.29 10.77
N LEU A 50 3.85 -2.05 9.47
CA LEU A 50 5.14 -1.75 8.84
C LEU A 50 5.70 -0.43 9.36
N SER A 51 7.02 -0.30 9.34
CA SER A 51 7.66 1.00 9.57
C SER A 51 7.21 2.02 8.52
N GLU A 52 7.22 3.30 8.89
CA GLU A 52 6.80 4.37 8.00
C GLU A 52 7.59 4.42 6.67
N PRO A 53 8.93 4.24 6.64
CA PRO A 53 9.67 4.18 5.38
C PRO A 53 9.19 3.05 4.46
N ARG A 54 8.84 1.89 5.01
CA ARG A 54 8.32 0.76 4.23
C ARG A 54 6.91 1.04 3.70
N ARG A 55 6.07 1.69 4.50
CA ARG A 55 4.75 2.16 4.03
C ARG A 55 4.91 3.16 2.89
N ARG A 56 5.88 4.07 2.98
CA ARG A 56 6.13 5.04 1.91
C ARG A 56 6.53 4.35 0.61
N LEU A 57 7.47 3.41 0.65
CA LEU A 57 7.87 2.62 -0.52
C LEU A 57 6.68 1.90 -1.16
N LEU A 58 5.83 1.26 -0.36
CA LEU A 58 4.62 0.59 -0.86
C LEU A 58 3.61 1.58 -1.45
N PHE A 59 3.41 2.73 -0.80
CA PHE A 59 2.50 3.75 -1.29
C PHE A 59 2.96 4.28 -2.64
N ASP A 60 4.25 4.61 -2.77
CA ASP A 60 4.81 5.12 -4.01
C ASP A 60 4.72 4.07 -5.12
N LEU A 61 5.02 2.79 -4.82
CA LEU A 61 4.87 1.68 -5.76
C LEU A 61 3.42 1.53 -6.25
N TYR A 62 2.46 1.48 -5.32
CA TYR A 62 1.05 1.25 -5.68
C TYR A 62 0.39 2.46 -6.33
N THR A 63 0.95 3.66 -6.17
CA THR A 63 0.34 4.88 -6.72
C THR A 63 1.03 5.39 -7.97
N ALA A 64 2.14 4.77 -8.39
CA ALA A 64 2.93 5.17 -9.55
C ALA A 64 2.08 5.30 -10.84
N GLU A 65 1.19 4.33 -11.08
CA GLU A 65 0.33 4.29 -12.28
C GLU A 65 -1.14 4.64 -11.99
N LEU A 66 -1.46 5.06 -10.75
CA LEU A 66 -2.81 5.44 -10.37
C LEU A 66 -3.00 6.95 -10.46
N THR A 67 -4.16 7.37 -10.97
CA THR A 67 -4.53 8.79 -10.93
C THR A 67 -4.76 9.23 -9.49
N HIS A 68 -4.48 10.49 -9.19
CA HIS A 68 -4.73 11.07 -7.86
C HIS A 68 -6.20 10.88 -7.41
N THR A 69 -7.16 10.93 -8.34
CA THR A 69 -8.58 10.67 -8.06
C THR A 69 -8.83 9.24 -7.60
N GLN A 70 -8.21 8.23 -8.22
CA GLN A 70 -8.33 6.83 -7.79
C GLN A 70 -7.71 6.62 -6.41
N VAL A 71 -6.51 7.16 -6.19
CA VAL A 71 -5.80 7.06 -4.90
C VAL A 71 -6.65 7.68 -3.79
N ARG A 72 -7.15 8.90 -4.01
CA ARG A 72 -8.01 9.60 -3.05
C ARG A 72 -9.30 8.83 -2.79
N ALA A 73 -9.98 8.35 -3.83
CA ALA A 73 -11.21 7.58 -3.69
C ALA A 73 -10.99 6.31 -2.85
N ILE A 74 -9.86 5.62 -3.01
CA ILE A 74 -9.54 4.45 -2.20
C ILE A 74 -9.28 4.87 -0.75
N VAL A 75 -8.34 5.79 -0.52
CA VAL A 75 -7.88 6.16 0.83
C VAL A 75 -8.98 6.82 1.68
N GLU A 76 -9.90 7.58 1.09
CA GLU A 76 -10.94 8.29 1.83
C GLU A 76 -12.19 7.45 2.12
N ASN A 77 -12.46 6.41 1.33
CA ASN A 77 -13.71 5.65 1.43
C ASN A 77 -13.57 4.28 2.10
N PHE A 78 -12.35 3.82 2.39
CA PHE A 78 -12.08 2.48 2.94
C PHE A 78 -11.03 2.49 4.04
#